data_AF-A0A3B0UJ75-F1
#
_entry.id   AF-A0A3B0UJ75-F1
#
_cell.length_a   1.000
_cell.length_b   1.000
_cell.length_c   1.000
_cell.angle_alpha   90.00
_cell.angle_beta   90.00
_cell.angle_gamma   90.00
#
_symmetry.space_group_name_H-M   'P 1'
#
loop_
_entity.id
_entity.type
_entity.pdbx_description
1 polymer ?
#
loop_
_entity_poly.entity_id
_entity_poly.type
_entity_poly.pdbx_seq_one_letter_code
_entity_poly.pdbx_strand_id
1 'polypeptide(L)'
;WGKSKSQGQLNKEIVGYKTDGGEFRIVQKTRHTAKVIRSMQTDKGISTRRGTRQIEEIFGSKLFPFPKSVDLLKRFITVGTQENDLILDFFAGSGTTAQAAIELNAEDGGNRKFLLVQLPEATDQKEEAYKAGYKKISDITIERVKRVIEGHGETPNLFGTGHQTGFKVYRLAQSRFPRVTFQSDPDKNMAENVSALKQHIVEAEASMWLGFERDAVFDEVLLKHGFQLNYTLEKQAAFSHNAVFLARALGREMLICLDTLLHEETVAHFKRNRDPFFICLERALNTDKKWALKHYLGEKLKSI
;
A
#
# COMPACT_ATOMS: atom_id res chain seq x y z
N TRP A 1 -34.85 0.04 26.69
CA TRP A 1 -36.23 0.20 27.20
C TRP A 1 -36.21 0.13 28.72
N GLY A 2 -37.14 0.80 29.42
CA GLY A 2 -37.27 0.67 30.88
C GLY A 2 -37.92 -0.67 31.28
N LYS A 3 -37.73 -1.09 32.54
CA LYS A 3 -38.16 -2.40 33.09
C LYS A 3 -39.65 -2.70 32.86
N SER A 4 -40.52 -1.74 33.17
CA SER A 4 -41.98 -1.86 32.98
C SER A 4 -42.35 -2.09 31.50
N LYS A 5 -41.72 -1.36 30.57
CA LYS A 5 -41.93 -1.52 29.12
C LYS A 5 -41.45 -2.89 28.63
N SER A 6 -40.31 -3.36 29.12
CA SER A 6 -39.76 -4.66 28.75
C SER A 6 -40.64 -5.83 29.22
N GLN A 7 -41.22 -5.74 30.42
CA GLN A 7 -42.14 -6.75 30.96
C GLN A 7 -43.42 -6.86 30.12
N GLY A 8 -44.02 -5.74 29.72
CA GLY A 8 -45.21 -5.74 28.87
C GLY A 8 -44.98 -6.28 27.45
N GLN A 9 -43.72 -6.32 27.01
CA GLN A 9 -43.31 -6.74 25.67
C GLN A 9 -42.65 -8.13 25.62
N LEU A 10 -42.57 -8.84 26.76
CA LEU A 10 -42.09 -10.22 26.82
C LEU A 10 -43.00 -11.12 25.96
N ASN A 11 -42.38 -12.00 25.16
CA ASN A 11 -43.00 -12.88 24.18
C ASN A 11 -43.80 -12.20 23.05
N LYS A 12 -43.90 -10.86 23.06
CA LYS A 12 -44.51 -10.04 22.00
C LYS A 12 -43.44 -9.46 21.09
N GLU A 13 -42.63 -8.54 21.62
CA GLU A 13 -41.49 -7.94 20.92
C GLU A 13 -40.14 -8.41 21.45
N ILE A 14 -40.06 -8.99 22.66
CA ILE A 14 -38.82 -9.56 23.21
C ILE A 14 -38.99 -11.06 23.38
N VAL A 15 -38.11 -11.86 22.79
CA VAL A 15 -38.11 -13.32 22.92
C VAL A 15 -36.76 -13.79 23.45
N GLY A 16 -36.79 -14.66 24.45
CA GLY A 16 -35.61 -15.38 24.92
C GLY A 16 -35.63 -16.82 24.44
N TYR A 17 -34.49 -17.35 24.03
CA TYR A 17 -34.33 -18.79 23.84
C TYR A 17 -33.01 -19.26 24.46
N LYS A 18 -32.97 -20.52 24.87
CA LYS A 18 -31.79 -21.16 25.43
C LYS A 18 -30.90 -21.63 24.28
N THR A 19 -29.62 -21.29 24.31
CA THR A 19 -28.63 -21.78 23.36
C THR A 19 -28.17 -23.18 23.77
N ASP A 20 -27.55 -23.91 22.84
CA ASP A 20 -27.06 -25.28 23.08
C ASP A 20 -25.99 -25.32 24.20
N GLY A 21 -25.32 -24.20 24.47
CA GLY A 21 -24.39 -24.01 25.59
C GLY A 21 -25.06 -23.66 26.93
N GLY A 22 -26.39 -23.64 27.01
CA GLY A 22 -27.14 -23.39 28.23
C GLY A 22 -27.38 -21.92 28.58
N GLU A 23 -26.84 -20.98 27.79
CA GLU A 23 -27.04 -19.54 27.97
C GLU A 23 -28.39 -19.07 27.41
N PHE A 24 -28.97 -18.02 27.98
CA PHE A 24 -30.20 -17.42 27.46
C PHE A 24 -29.89 -16.23 26.57
N ARG A 25 -30.30 -16.31 25.30
CA ARG A 25 -30.18 -15.21 24.34
C ARG A 25 -31.50 -14.49 24.19
N ILE A 26 -31.50 -13.20 24.52
CA ILE A 26 -32.67 -12.32 24.41
C ILE A 26 -32.58 -11.54 23.08
N VAL A 27 -33.62 -11.62 22.26
CA VAL A 27 -33.71 -10.95 20.95
C VAL A 27 -34.99 -10.13 20.86
N GLN A 28 -34.93 -8.98 20.19
CA GLN A 28 -36.11 -8.17 19.88
C GLN A 28 -36.65 -8.54 18.49
N LYS A 29 -37.94 -8.91 18.40
CA LYS A 29 -38.66 -9.13 17.14
C LYS A 29 -38.93 -7.79 16.46
N THR A 30 -38.18 -7.47 15.41
CA THR A 30 -38.48 -6.33 14.53
C THR A 30 -39.49 -6.76 13.47
N ARG A 31 -40.73 -6.25 13.52
CA ARG A 31 -41.71 -6.42 12.45
C ARG A 31 -41.91 -5.09 11.72
N HIS A 32 -41.11 -4.85 10.69
CA HIS A 32 -41.49 -3.86 9.68
C HIS A 32 -42.27 -4.63 8.59
N THR A 33 -43.55 -4.31 8.40
CA THR A 33 -44.39 -4.87 7.33
C THR A 33 -43.92 -4.48 5.93
N ALA A 34 -43.11 -3.43 5.82
CA ALA A 34 -42.29 -3.16 4.64
C ALA A 34 -40.92 -2.67 5.12
N LYS A 35 -39.86 -3.39 4.75
CA LYS A 35 -38.49 -2.90 4.86
C LYS A 35 -38.26 -2.05 3.62
N VAL A 36 -37.93 -0.76 3.77
CA VAL A 36 -37.32 -0.02 2.65
C VAL A 36 -36.18 -0.89 2.13
N ILE A 37 -36.17 -1.20 0.84
CA ILE A 37 -35.09 -1.98 0.23
C ILE A 37 -33.81 -1.16 0.40
N ARG A 38 -33.03 -1.47 1.45
CA ARG A 38 -31.78 -0.77 1.76
C ARG A 38 -30.69 -1.09 0.74
N SER A 39 -30.87 -2.20 0.01
CA SER A 39 -30.00 -2.70 -1.04
C SER A 39 -30.75 -3.77 -1.82
N MET A 40 -30.51 -3.90 -3.13
CA MET A 40 -30.99 -5.05 -3.92
C MET A 40 -30.22 -6.33 -3.61
N GLN A 41 -29.13 -6.23 -2.85
CA GLN A 41 -28.32 -7.35 -2.41
C GLN A 41 -28.97 -7.92 -1.14
N THR A 42 -29.77 -8.98 -1.27
CA THR A 42 -30.50 -9.62 -0.14
C THR A 42 -29.97 -11.01 0.23
N ASP A 43 -28.94 -11.48 -0.47
CA ASP A 43 -28.40 -12.82 -0.32
C ASP A 43 -27.73 -13.06 1.05
N LYS A 44 -27.61 -14.32 1.47
CA LYS A 44 -26.93 -14.65 2.74
C LYS A 44 -25.41 -14.47 2.67
N GLY A 45 -24.83 -14.56 1.47
CA GLY A 45 -23.38 -14.46 1.22
C GLY A 45 -22.79 -13.13 1.66
N ILE A 46 -23.54 -12.03 1.51
CA ILE A 46 -23.06 -10.67 1.80
C ILE A 46 -23.16 -10.28 3.29
N SER A 47 -23.64 -11.19 4.16
CA SER A 47 -23.88 -10.84 5.57
C SER A 47 -22.58 -10.57 6.33
N THR A 48 -22.59 -9.62 7.26
CA THR A 48 -21.44 -9.33 8.14
C THR A 48 -21.01 -10.55 8.95
N ARG A 49 -21.94 -11.46 9.27
CA ARG A 49 -21.62 -12.72 9.99
C ARG A 49 -20.68 -13.61 9.18
N ARG A 50 -20.77 -13.61 7.84
CA ARG A 50 -19.84 -14.35 6.99
C ARG A 50 -18.44 -13.76 7.05
N GLY A 51 -18.31 -12.44 6.98
CA GLY A 51 -17.01 -11.79 7.16
C GLY A 51 -16.35 -12.17 8.49
N THR A 52 -17.11 -12.15 9.59
CA THR A 52 -16.59 -12.55 10.91
C THR A 52 -16.13 -14.00 10.92
N ARG A 53 -16.90 -14.92 10.31
CA ARG A 53 -16.52 -16.32 10.20
C ARG A 53 -15.24 -16.52 9.40
N GLN A 54 -15.06 -15.77 8.30
CA GLN A 54 -13.85 -15.82 7.48
C GLN A 54 -12.61 -15.33 8.23
N ILE A 55 -12.73 -14.28 9.06
CA ILE A 55 -11.63 -13.88 9.96
C ILE A 55 -11.30 -15.02 10.92
N GLU A 56 -12.31 -15.63 11.53
CA GLU A 56 -12.11 -16.73 12.49
C GLU A 56 -11.49 -17.97 11.84
N GLU A 57 -11.86 -18.30 10.60
CA GLU A 57 -11.25 -19.38 9.80
C GLU A 57 -9.76 -19.11 9.50
N ILE A 58 -9.40 -17.87 9.13
CA ILE A 58 -8.02 -17.50 8.78
C ILE A 58 -7.10 -17.40 10.00
N PHE A 59 -7.64 -16.87 11.11
CA PHE A 59 -6.86 -16.53 12.30
C PHE A 59 -7.03 -17.50 13.46
N GLY A 60 -8.01 -18.42 13.40
CA GLY A 60 -8.44 -19.24 14.53
C GLY A 60 -9.13 -18.44 15.65
N SER A 61 -9.38 -17.15 15.43
CA SER A 61 -9.90 -16.23 16.46
C SER A 61 -10.52 -14.98 15.82
N LYS A 62 -11.37 -14.27 16.57
CA LYS A 62 -12.07 -13.06 16.10
C LYS A 62 -11.24 -11.81 16.35
N LEU A 63 -10.24 -11.59 15.48
CA LEU A 63 -9.28 -10.49 15.64
C LEU A 63 -9.72 -9.16 15.02
N PHE A 64 -10.84 -9.12 14.30
CA PHE A 64 -11.31 -7.89 13.67
C PHE A 64 -12.83 -7.72 13.81
N PRO A 65 -13.31 -6.56 14.28
CA PRO A 65 -14.74 -6.30 14.39
C PRO A 65 -15.34 -5.97 13.03
N PHE A 66 -16.47 -6.60 12.70
CA PHE A 66 -17.28 -6.30 11.51
C PHE A 66 -16.54 -6.26 10.15
N PRO A 67 -15.68 -7.24 9.83
CA PRO A 67 -15.10 -7.34 8.49
C PRO A 67 -16.21 -7.44 7.43
N LYS A 68 -15.96 -6.90 6.23
CA LYS A 68 -16.84 -7.10 5.08
C LYS A 68 -16.81 -8.59 4.69
N SER A 69 -17.89 -9.06 4.07
CA SER A 69 -17.90 -10.41 3.48
C SER A 69 -17.06 -10.43 2.21
N VAL A 70 -16.25 -11.47 2.02
CA VAL A 70 -15.50 -11.67 0.77
C VAL A 70 -16.45 -11.84 -0.42
N ASP A 71 -17.56 -12.58 -0.26
CA ASP A 71 -18.57 -12.79 -1.31
C ASP A 71 -19.13 -11.46 -1.85
N LEU A 72 -19.30 -10.47 -0.96
CA LEU A 72 -19.77 -9.13 -1.34
C LEU A 72 -18.75 -8.43 -2.24
N LEU A 73 -17.48 -8.46 -1.87
CA LEU A 73 -16.43 -7.78 -2.62
C LEU A 73 -16.11 -8.50 -3.93
N LYS A 74 -16.14 -9.83 -3.96
CA LYS A 74 -16.02 -10.58 -5.23
C LYS A 74 -17.08 -10.14 -6.22
N ARG A 75 -18.34 -10.05 -5.79
CA ARG A 75 -19.43 -9.56 -6.65
C ARG A 75 -19.15 -8.17 -7.21
N PHE A 76 -18.65 -7.23 -6.40
CA PHE A 76 -18.32 -5.89 -6.89
C PHE A 76 -17.12 -5.87 -7.84
N ILE A 77 -16.08 -6.65 -7.55
CA ILE A 77 -14.90 -6.75 -8.40
C ILE A 77 -15.28 -7.37 -9.75
N THR A 78 -16.01 -8.49 -9.76
CA THR A 78 -16.46 -9.15 -11.00
C THR A 78 -17.27 -8.22 -11.90
N VAL A 79 -18.10 -7.34 -11.33
CA VAL A 79 -18.90 -6.38 -12.12
C VAL A 79 -18.07 -5.16 -12.53
N GLY A 80 -17.12 -4.74 -11.69
CA GLY A 80 -16.41 -3.47 -11.84
C GLY A 80 -15.07 -3.54 -12.55
N THR A 81 -14.52 -4.74 -12.78
CA THR A 81 -13.16 -4.89 -13.33
C THR A 81 -13.04 -6.04 -14.33
N GLN A 82 -12.03 -5.96 -15.18
CA GLN A 82 -11.52 -7.03 -16.04
C GLN A 82 -10.39 -7.80 -15.33
N GLU A 83 -9.83 -8.81 -16.00
CA GLU A 83 -8.85 -9.74 -15.45
C GLU A 83 -7.49 -9.10 -15.13
N ASN A 84 -7.14 -7.93 -15.69
CA ASN A 84 -5.81 -7.31 -15.51
C ASN A 84 -5.84 -5.96 -14.79
N ASP A 85 -7.01 -5.56 -14.29
CA ASP A 85 -7.21 -4.25 -13.70
C ASP A 85 -6.57 -4.11 -12.31
N LEU A 86 -6.37 -2.85 -11.89
CA LEU A 86 -5.90 -2.50 -10.55
C LEU A 86 -7.08 -2.08 -9.66
N ILE A 87 -7.24 -2.79 -8.55
CA ILE A 87 -8.25 -2.51 -7.52
C ILE A 87 -7.62 -1.67 -6.41
N LEU A 88 -8.17 -0.50 -6.13
CA LEU A 88 -7.72 0.38 -5.05
C LEU A 88 -8.74 0.39 -3.91
N ASP A 89 -8.27 0.12 -2.70
CA ASP A 89 -9.03 0.30 -1.47
C ASP A 89 -8.17 1.03 -0.43
N PHE A 90 -8.49 2.30 -0.21
CA PHE A 90 -7.77 3.17 0.72
C PHE A 90 -8.35 3.17 2.14
N PHE A 91 -9.30 2.28 2.43
CA PHE A 91 -9.84 1.97 3.75
C PHE A 91 -9.85 0.45 3.95
N ALA A 92 -8.69 -0.16 3.76
CA ALA A 92 -8.57 -1.62 3.64
C ALA A 92 -9.14 -2.39 4.84
N GLY A 93 -9.06 -1.82 6.05
CA GLY A 93 -9.54 -2.44 7.28
C GLY A 93 -8.93 -3.83 7.44
N SER A 94 -9.77 -4.86 7.50
CA SER A 94 -9.28 -6.24 7.62
C SER A 94 -8.55 -6.79 6.38
N GLY A 95 -8.59 -6.13 5.21
CA GLY A 95 -7.97 -6.63 3.98
C GLY A 95 -8.86 -7.54 3.13
N THR A 96 -10.19 -7.44 3.31
CA THR A 96 -11.17 -8.26 2.57
C THR A 96 -11.06 -8.06 1.05
N THR A 97 -10.75 -6.84 0.58
CA THR A 97 -10.64 -6.52 -0.85
C THR A 97 -9.53 -7.30 -1.53
N ALA A 98 -8.35 -7.40 -0.90
CA ALA A 98 -7.25 -8.19 -1.45
C ALA A 98 -7.59 -9.68 -1.48
N GLN A 99 -8.21 -10.22 -0.42
CA GLN A 99 -8.66 -11.62 -0.44
C GLN A 99 -9.64 -11.90 -1.59
N ALA A 100 -10.63 -11.02 -1.79
CA ALA A 100 -11.59 -11.18 -2.87
C ALA A 100 -10.91 -11.17 -4.26
N ALA A 101 -9.96 -10.26 -4.49
CA ALA A 101 -9.19 -10.22 -5.73
C ALA A 101 -8.33 -11.48 -5.94
N ILE A 102 -7.68 -11.95 -4.88
CA ILE A 102 -6.85 -13.15 -4.89
C ILE A 102 -7.69 -14.39 -5.22
N GLU A 103 -8.82 -14.57 -4.54
CA GLU A 103 -9.72 -15.69 -4.81
C GLU A 103 -10.29 -15.65 -6.22
N LEU A 104 -10.68 -14.47 -6.73
CA LEU A 104 -11.16 -14.35 -8.10
C LEU A 104 -10.09 -14.73 -9.12
N ASN A 105 -8.85 -14.23 -8.97
CA ASN A 105 -7.76 -14.60 -9.86
C ASN A 105 -7.49 -16.11 -9.86
N ALA A 106 -7.65 -16.79 -8.71
CA ALA A 106 -7.52 -18.24 -8.63
C ALA A 106 -8.69 -18.98 -9.31
N GLU A 107 -9.90 -18.41 -9.25
CA GLU A 107 -11.12 -19.01 -9.83
C GLU A 107 -11.22 -18.84 -11.34
N ASP A 108 -10.88 -17.65 -11.86
CA ASP A 108 -11.06 -17.30 -13.27
C ASP A 108 -9.74 -17.24 -14.07
N GLY A 109 -8.60 -17.50 -13.42
CA GLY A 109 -7.28 -17.42 -14.05
C GLY A 109 -6.85 -15.98 -14.38
N GLY A 110 -7.52 -14.98 -13.79
CA GLY A 110 -7.18 -13.57 -13.96
C GLY A 110 -5.89 -13.16 -13.24
N ASN A 111 -5.51 -11.90 -13.43
CA ASN A 111 -4.30 -11.28 -12.91
C ASN A 111 -4.59 -9.86 -12.36
N ARG A 112 -5.72 -9.72 -11.65
CA ARG A 112 -6.13 -8.45 -11.04
C ARG A 112 -5.11 -8.07 -9.97
N LYS A 113 -4.67 -6.83 -9.99
CA LYS A 113 -3.75 -6.27 -9.00
C LYS A 113 -4.54 -5.54 -7.94
N PHE A 114 -3.98 -5.40 -6.75
CA PHE A 114 -4.59 -4.60 -5.68
C PHE A 114 -3.60 -3.62 -5.07
N LEU A 115 -4.10 -2.48 -4.63
CA LEU A 115 -3.40 -1.51 -3.80
C LEU A 115 -4.28 -1.21 -2.57
N LEU A 116 -3.79 -1.59 -1.40
CA LEU A 116 -4.46 -1.35 -0.13
C LEU A 116 -3.75 -0.21 0.61
N VAL A 117 -4.53 0.72 1.17
CA VAL A 117 -4.03 1.70 2.13
C VAL A 117 -4.75 1.49 3.47
N GLN A 118 -3.97 1.39 4.53
CA GLN A 118 -4.46 1.26 5.90
C GLN A 118 -3.65 2.15 6.82
N LEU A 119 -4.34 2.99 7.59
CA LEU A 119 -3.70 3.78 8.65
C LEU A 119 -3.16 2.84 9.73
N PRO A 120 -1.95 3.07 10.27
CA PRO A 120 -1.39 2.27 11.37
C PRO A 120 -2.03 2.63 12.72
N GLU A 121 -3.36 2.59 12.79
CA GLU A 121 -4.14 2.80 14.02
C GLU A 121 -3.84 1.69 15.02
N ALA A 122 -3.60 2.07 16.28
CA ALA A 122 -3.29 1.13 17.35
C ALA A 122 -4.56 0.35 17.77
N THR A 123 -4.41 -0.95 17.98
CA THR A 123 -5.47 -1.79 18.54
C THR A 123 -5.57 -1.59 20.06
N ASP A 124 -6.76 -1.70 20.64
CA ASP A 124 -6.94 -1.60 22.09
C ASP A 124 -6.27 -2.80 22.81
N GLN A 125 -5.56 -2.54 23.90
CA GLN A 125 -4.85 -3.55 24.68
C GLN A 125 -5.75 -4.67 25.23
N LYS A 126 -7.05 -4.38 25.39
CA LYS A 126 -8.05 -5.33 25.89
C LYS A 126 -8.55 -6.27 24.80
N GLU A 127 -8.40 -5.89 23.52
CA GLU A 127 -8.88 -6.69 22.39
C GLU A 127 -7.97 -7.91 22.13
N GLU A 128 -8.58 -8.96 21.59
CA GLU A 128 -7.88 -10.20 21.25
C GLU A 128 -6.78 -9.98 20.20
N ALA A 129 -6.96 -9.01 19.30
CA ALA A 129 -5.95 -8.60 18.32
C ALA A 129 -4.63 -8.19 18.99
N TYR A 130 -4.69 -7.33 20.00
CA TYR A 130 -3.50 -6.87 20.71
C TYR A 130 -2.85 -8.01 21.49
N LYS A 131 -3.66 -8.85 22.16
CA LYS A 131 -3.16 -10.03 22.90
C LYS A 131 -2.48 -11.05 21.98
N ALA A 132 -2.96 -11.17 20.74
CA ALA A 132 -2.35 -12.00 19.71
C ALA A 132 -1.10 -11.36 19.04
N GLY A 133 -0.69 -10.17 19.48
CA GLY A 133 0.53 -9.50 19.03
C GLY A 133 0.34 -8.51 17.89
N TYR A 134 -0.89 -8.35 17.38
CA TYR A 134 -1.22 -7.36 16.35
C TYR A 134 -1.48 -6.02 17.02
N LYS A 135 -0.46 -5.16 17.06
CA LYS A 135 -0.52 -3.86 17.76
C LYS A 135 -1.23 -2.79 16.95
N LYS A 136 -1.32 -2.98 15.63
CA LYS A 136 -1.95 -2.05 14.70
C LYS A 136 -2.94 -2.78 13.81
N ILE A 137 -3.97 -2.08 13.36
CA ILE A 137 -4.92 -2.59 12.38
C ILE A 137 -4.21 -3.07 11.10
N SER A 138 -3.20 -2.31 10.64
CA SER A 138 -2.38 -2.69 9.48
C SER A 138 -1.70 -4.05 9.63
N ASP A 139 -1.33 -4.45 10.86
CA ASP A 139 -0.68 -5.74 11.11
C ASP A 139 -1.66 -6.89 10.81
N ILE A 140 -2.92 -6.71 11.19
CA ILE A 140 -4.01 -7.66 10.90
C ILE A 140 -4.28 -7.71 9.40
N THR A 141 -4.32 -6.56 8.72
CA THR A 141 -4.51 -6.48 7.26
C THR A 141 -3.42 -7.26 6.52
N ILE A 142 -2.15 -7.00 6.84
CA ILE A 142 -0.99 -7.64 6.22
C ILE A 142 -1.02 -9.14 6.46
N GLU A 143 -1.25 -9.56 7.71
CA GLU A 143 -1.27 -10.97 8.07
C GLU A 143 -2.44 -11.72 7.42
N ARG A 144 -3.61 -11.11 7.29
CA ARG A 144 -4.74 -11.73 6.56
C ARG A 144 -4.34 -12.03 5.13
N VAL A 145 -3.79 -11.04 4.42
CA VAL A 145 -3.41 -11.19 3.01
C VAL A 145 -2.31 -12.23 2.86
N LYS A 146 -1.33 -12.23 3.76
CA LYS A 146 -0.26 -13.24 3.80
C LYS A 146 -0.82 -14.66 3.94
N ARG A 147 -1.71 -14.90 4.90
CA ARG A 147 -2.33 -16.22 5.12
C ARG A 147 -3.26 -16.66 3.98
N VAL A 148 -3.91 -15.72 3.31
CA VAL A 148 -4.70 -16.06 2.11
C VAL A 148 -3.80 -16.54 0.97
N ILE A 149 -2.62 -15.93 0.80
CA ILE A 149 -1.66 -16.33 -0.23
C ILE A 149 -0.96 -17.65 0.14
N GLU A 150 -0.45 -17.76 1.35
CA GLU A 150 0.33 -18.93 1.80
C GLU A 150 -0.54 -20.16 2.10
N GLY A 151 -1.83 -19.96 2.36
CA GLY A 151 -2.74 -20.97 2.91
C GLY A 151 -2.93 -20.79 4.42
N HIS A 152 -4.03 -21.32 4.94
CA HIS A 152 -4.39 -21.22 6.36
C HIS A 152 -5.22 -22.43 6.82
N GLY A 153 -4.91 -22.94 8.01
CA GLY A 153 -5.56 -24.15 8.54
C GLY A 153 -5.37 -25.33 7.59
N GLU A 154 -6.47 -25.93 7.16
CA GLU A 154 -6.49 -27.01 6.16
C GLU A 154 -6.63 -26.48 4.71
N THR A 155 -6.80 -25.17 4.53
CA THR A 155 -6.92 -24.52 3.21
C THR A 155 -5.53 -24.33 2.60
N PRO A 156 -5.19 -25.01 1.49
CA PRO A 156 -3.89 -24.86 0.86
C PRO A 156 -3.77 -23.51 0.14
N ASN A 157 -2.54 -23.19 -0.31
CA ASN A 157 -2.29 -22.10 -1.25
C ASN A 157 -3.16 -22.27 -2.51
N LEU A 158 -3.88 -21.19 -2.89
CA LEU A 158 -4.85 -21.19 -3.98
C LEU A 158 -4.24 -21.37 -5.39
N PHE A 159 -2.97 -21.06 -5.58
CA PHE A 159 -2.28 -21.07 -6.87
C PHE A 159 -1.27 -22.21 -7.04
N GLY A 160 -1.15 -23.09 -6.03
CA GLY A 160 -0.21 -24.20 -6.04
C GLY A 160 1.27 -23.77 -5.98
N THR A 161 2.17 -24.71 -6.28
CA THR A 161 3.62 -24.44 -6.29
C THR A 161 4.02 -23.78 -7.62
N GLY A 162 4.79 -22.67 -7.55
CA GLY A 162 5.36 -22.02 -8.73
C GLY A 162 4.64 -20.75 -9.22
N HIS A 163 3.46 -20.43 -8.71
CA HIS A 163 2.83 -19.13 -8.98
C HIS A 163 3.49 -18.01 -8.18
N GLN A 164 3.89 -16.92 -8.85
CA GLN A 164 4.48 -15.75 -8.21
C GLN A 164 3.38 -14.84 -7.63
N THR A 165 2.70 -15.31 -6.59
CA THR A 165 1.70 -14.52 -5.87
C THR A 165 2.31 -13.96 -4.60
N GLY A 166 2.25 -12.64 -4.46
CA GLY A 166 2.82 -11.92 -3.34
C GLY A 166 2.42 -10.46 -3.35
N PHE A 167 2.86 -9.72 -2.34
CA PHE A 167 2.63 -8.29 -2.24
C PHE A 167 3.83 -7.62 -1.56
N LYS A 168 4.00 -6.33 -1.83
CA LYS A 168 4.98 -5.48 -1.15
C LYS A 168 4.26 -4.64 -0.11
N VAL A 169 4.91 -4.41 1.04
CA VAL A 169 4.41 -3.53 2.09
C VAL A 169 5.24 -2.27 2.10
N TYR A 170 4.56 -1.12 2.00
CA TYR A 170 5.17 0.19 2.07
C TYR A 170 4.64 0.95 3.28
N ARG A 171 5.48 1.84 3.82
CA ARG A 171 5.10 2.80 4.86
C ARG A 171 5.42 4.21 4.38
N LEU A 172 4.60 5.16 4.78
CA LEU A 172 4.93 6.57 4.59
C LEU A 172 6.10 6.93 5.51
N ALA A 173 7.09 7.58 4.92
CA ALA A 173 8.23 8.15 5.62
C ALA A 173 8.36 9.62 5.20
N GLN A 174 9.12 10.40 5.97
CA GLN A 174 9.53 11.72 5.50
C GLN A 174 10.38 11.57 4.24
N SER A 175 10.22 12.53 3.32
CA SER A 175 11.03 12.58 2.10
C SER A 175 12.50 12.67 2.47
N ARG A 176 13.35 11.90 1.77
CA ARG A 176 14.80 12.00 1.95
C ARG A 176 15.43 13.12 1.14
N PHE A 177 14.62 13.81 0.34
CA PHE A 177 15.05 15.02 -0.35
C PHE A 177 14.72 16.24 0.51
N PRO A 178 15.65 17.20 0.60
CA PRO A 178 15.38 18.43 1.32
C PRO A 178 14.17 19.13 0.70
N ARG A 179 13.18 19.43 1.55
CA ARG A 179 12.05 20.27 1.15
C ARG A 179 12.46 21.72 1.32
N VAL A 180 12.30 22.52 0.28
CA VAL A 180 12.45 23.98 0.39
C VAL A 180 11.20 24.50 1.10
N THR A 181 11.28 24.63 2.42
CA THR A 181 10.20 25.17 3.27
C THR A 181 10.47 26.60 3.69
N PHE A 182 11.52 27.22 3.16
CA PHE A 182 11.85 28.60 3.48
C PHE A 182 10.68 29.54 3.16
N GLN A 183 10.30 30.33 4.16
CA GLN A 183 9.36 31.44 4.01
C GLN A 183 10.08 32.71 4.41
N SER A 184 9.97 33.74 3.56
CA SER A 184 10.50 35.06 3.89
C SER A 184 9.74 35.61 5.10
N ASP A 185 10.49 36.19 6.02
CA ASP A 185 9.92 36.86 7.19
C ASP A 185 9.53 38.30 6.80
N PRO A 186 8.25 38.67 6.87
CA PRO A 186 7.79 40.01 6.49
C PRO A 186 8.34 41.12 7.40
N ASP A 187 8.81 40.79 8.59
CA ASP A 187 9.37 41.76 9.55
C ASP A 187 10.87 42.02 9.34
N LYS A 188 11.54 41.23 8.48
CA LYS A 188 12.98 41.35 8.19
C LYS A 188 13.25 42.11 6.89
N ASN A 189 14.41 42.78 6.84
CA ASN A 189 14.84 43.44 5.61
C ASN A 189 15.30 42.42 4.55
N MET A 190 15.45 42.87 3.30
CA MET A 190 15.83 42.02 2.17
C MET A 190 17.17 41.31 2.38
N ALA A 191 18.17 41.99 2.95
CA ALA A 191 19.50 41.43 3.15
C ALA A 191 19.48 40.30 4.19
N GLU A 192 18.71 40.47 5.26
CA GLU A 192 18.49 39.45 6.29
C GLU A 192 17.75 38.23 5.76
N ASN A 193 16.68 38.45 4.98
CA ASN A 193 15.94 37.36 4.33
C ASN A 193 16.82 36.59 3.33
N VAL A 194 17.68 37.28 2.56
CA VAL A 194 18.65 36.63 1.66
C VAL A 194 19.69 35.82 2.45
N SER A 195 20.19 36.35 3.57
CA SER A 195 21.13 35.62 4.42
C SER A 195 20.50 34.37 5.02
N ALA A 196 19.25 34.47 5.51
CA ALA A 196 18.50 33.34 6.05
C ALA A 196 18.22 32.28 4.99
N LEU A 197 17.89 32.69 3.75
CA LEU A 197 17.74 31.76 2.62
C LEU A 197 19.06 31.03 2.31
N LYS A 198 20.18 31.74 2.26
CA LYS A 198 21.50 31.12 2.02
C LYS A 198 21.85 30.10 3.10
N GLN A 199 21.61 30.43 4.37
CA GLN A 199 21.82 29.51 5.48
C GLN A 199 20.91 28.28 5.37
N HIS A 200 19.62 28.48 5.06
CA HIS A 200 18.69 27.37 4.85
C HIS A 200 19.13 26.45 3.71
N ILE A 201 19.67 26.98 2.62
CA ILE A 201 20.23 26.19 1.52
C ILE A 201 21.41 25.34 2.02
N VAL A 202 22.34 25.93 2.77
CA VAL A 202 23.50 25.20 3.33
C VAL A 202 23.05 24.08 4.28
N GLU A 203 22.08 24.34 5.15
CA GLU A 203 21.53 23.34 6.06
C GLU A 203 20.77 22.22 5.32
N ALA A 204 19.98 22.59 4.30
CA ALA A 204 19.27 21.66 3.44
C ALA A 204 20.26 20.75 2.69
N GLU A 205 21.31 21.32 2.11
CA GLU A 205 22.40 20.57 1.48
C GLU A 205 23.06 19.66 2.51
N ALA A 206 23.52 20.17 3.66
CA ALA A 206 24.15 19.42 4.76
C ALA A 206 23.33 18.19 5.18
N SER A 207 22.01 18.34 5.32
CA SER A 207 21.09 17.25 5.68
C SER A 207 21.04 16.13 4.63
N MET A 208 21.16 16.49 3.35
CA MET A 208 21.21 15.55 2.23
C MET A 208 22.53 14.76 2.19
N TRP A 209 23.61 15.28 2.78
CA TRP A 209 24.91 14.58 2.86
C TRP A 209 24.94 13.48 3.92
N LEU A 210 24.28 13.69 5.07
CA LEU A 210 24.37 12.80 6.23
C LEU A 210 23.41 11.60 6.18
N GLY A 211 22.35 11.66 5.37
CA GLY A 211 21.26 10.66 5.37
C GLY A 211 21.00 9.94 4.05
N PHE A 212 21.87 10.10 3.04
CA PHE A 212 21.63 9.49 1.72
C PHE A 212 21.94 7.98 1.72
N GLU A 213 20.94 7.19 2.08
CA GLU A 213 20.96 5.75 1.89
C GLU A 213 20.43 5.41 0.49
N ARG A 214 21.36 5.11 -0.42
CA ARG A 214 21.11 4.86 -1.86
C ARG A 214 19.90 3.96 -2.09
N ASP A 215 19.84 2.84 -1.38
CA ASP A 215 18.85 1.78 -1.62
C ASP A 215 17.45 2.19 -1.14
N ALA A 216 17.36 3.16 -0.23
CA ALA A 216 16.11 3.60 0.35
C ALA A 216 15.43 4.73 -0.46
N VAL A 217 16.13 5.29 -1.44
CA VAL A 217 15.68 6.46 -2.24
C VAL A 217 15.08 6.05 -3.60
N PHE A 218 15.34 4.82 -4.07
CA PHE A 218 14.84 4.33 -5.35
C PHE A 218 13.32 4.46 -5.49
N ASP A 219 12.55 4.00 -4.49
CA ASP A 219 11.08 4.06 -4.55
C ASP A 219 10.59 5.51 -4.72
N GLU A 220 11.14 6.44 -3.93
CA GLU A 220 10.75 7.86 -3.99
C GLU A 220 11.10 8.50 -5.34
N VAL A 221 12.29 8.23 -5.87
CA VAL A 221 12.75 8.76 -7.15
C VAL A 221 11.92 8.22 -8.30
N LEU A 222 11.77 6.91 -8.37
CA LEU A 222 11.05 6.25 -9.45
C LEU A 222 9.56 6.66 -9.44
N LEU A 223 8.94 6.78 -8.27
CA LEU A 223 7.58 7.32 -8.13
C LEU A 223 7.46 8.75 -8.68
N LYS A 224 8.39 9.65 -8.36
CA LYS A 224 8.41 11.03 -8.88
C LYS A 224 8.57 11.08 -10.40
N HIS A 225 9.22 10.08 -10.99
CA HIS A 225 9.37 9.93 -12.44
C HIS A 225 8.27 9.07 -13.09
N GLY A 226 7.19 8.77 -12.37
CA GLY A 226 5.99 8.12 -12.91
C GLY A 226 6.09 6.60 -13.05
N PHE A 227 7.04 5.96 -12.37
CA PHE A 227 7.03 4.51 -12.21
C PHE A 227 6.04 4.09 -11.13
N GLN A 228 5.45 2.91 -11.31
CA GLN A 228 4.61 2.27 -10.31
C GLN A 228 5.47 1.44 -9.34
N LEU A 229 4.98 1.20 -8.11
CA LEU A 229 5.69 0.46 -7.06
C LEU A 229 6.00 -1.02 -7.37
N ASN A 230 5.37 -1.57 -8.41
CA ASN A 230 5.65 -2.91 -8.91
C ASN A 230 6.81 -2.93 -9.93
N TYR A 231 7.63 -1.87 -9.98
CA TYR A 231 8.83 -1.86 -10.82
C TYR A 231 9.82 -2.98 -10.43
N THR A 232 10.63 -3.38 -11.39
CA THR A 232 11.80 -4.26 -11.20
C THR A 232 13.09 -3.47 -11.42
N LEU A 233 14.15 -3.79 -10.67
CA LEU A 233 15.48 -3.25 -10.86
C LEU A 233 16.45 -4.36 -11.28
N GLU A 234 17.16 -4.14 -12.37
CA GLU A 234 18.17 -5.06 -12.88
C GLU A 234 19.53 -4.35 -12.95
N LYS A 235 20.52 -4.84 -12.19
CA LYS A 235 21.88 -4.26 -12.22
C LYS A 235 22.52 -4.48 -13.58
N GLN A 236 23.03 -3.42 -14.18
CA GLN A 236 23.60 -3.45 -15.52
C GLN A 236 25.09 -3.77 -15.48
N ALA A 237 25.47 -4.96 -15.95
CA ALA A 237 26.87 -5.42 -15.97
C ALA A 237 27.79 -4.59 -16.87
N ALA A 238 27.22 -3.81 -17.81
CA ALA A 238 27.97 -2.91 -18.67
C ALA A 238 28.67 -1.75 -17.92
N PHE A 239 28.33 -1.52 -16.66
CA PHE A 239 28.92 -0.48 -15.81
C PHE A 239 29.67 -1.14 -14.66
N SER A 240 31.00 -1.11 -14.72
CA SER A 240 31.90 -1.74 -13.74
C SER A 240 32.09 -0.89 -12.50
N HIS A 241 32.31 0.42 -12.69
CA HIS A 241 32.65 1.36 -11.61
C HIS A 241 31.44 2.08 -11.01
N ASN A 242 30.29 2.04 -11.68
CA ASN A 242 29.05 2.63 -11.18
C ASN A 242 27.94 1.60 -11.03
N ALA A 243 27.17 1.68 -9.95
CA ALA A 243 25.98 0.87 -9.71
C ALA A 243 24.79 1.42 -10.50
N VAL A 244 24.76 1.10 -11.80
CA VAL A 244 23.65 1.46 -12.68
C VAL A 244 22.61 0.33 -12.70
N PHE A 245 21.34 0.70 -12.51
CA PHE A 245 20.22 -0.22 -12.57
C PHE A 245 19.27 0.17 -13.70
N LEU A 246 18.66 -0.82 -14.34
CA LEU A 246 17.55 -0.65 -15.26
C LEU A 246 16.25 -0.85 -14.49
N ALA A 247 15.49 0.23 -14.34
CA ALA A 247 14.14 0.20 -13.79
C ALA A 247 13.13 -0.08 -14.92
N ARG A 248 12.25 -1.07 -14.71
CA ARG A 248 11.16 -1.40 -15.65
C ARG A 248 9.80 -1.41 -14.96
N ALA A 249 8.80 -0.74 -15.54
CA ALA A 249 7.39 -0.86 -15.15
C ALA A 249 6.44 -0.45 -16.29
N LEU A 250 5.42 -1.26 -16.59
CA LEU A 250 4.38 -0.97 -17.60
C LEU A 250 4.92 -0.41 -18.93
N GLY A 251 5.94 -1.05 -19.50
CA GLY A 251 6.54 -0.63 -20.77
C GLY A 251 7.42 0.64 -20.69
N ARG A 252 7.65 1.19 -19.49
CA ARG A 252 8.66 2.21 -19.24
C ARG A 252 9.95 1.56 -18.80
N GLU A 253 11.05 2.04 -19.38
CA GLU A 253 12.41 1.65 -19.03
C GLU A 253 13.26 2.89 -18.76
N MET A 254 14.07 2.84 -17.71
CA MET A 254 14.96 3.95 -17.35
C MET A 254 16.19 3.44 -16.63
N LEU A 255 17.35 3.94 -17.00
CA LEU A 255 18.58 3.71 -16.27
C LEU A 255 18.65 4.68 -15.09
N ILE A 256 19.07 4.20 -13.93
CA ILE A 256 19.24 5.00 -12.71
C ILE A 256 20.58 4.68 -12.07
N CYS A 257 21.34 5.74 -11.73
CA CYS A 257 22.60 5.66 -11.02
C CYS A 257 22.55 6.64 -9.83
N LEU A 258 22.56 6.11 -8.61
CA LEU A 258 22.50 6.91 -7.39
C LEU A 258 23.86 6.98 -6.66
N ASP A 259 24.96 6.70 -7.37
CA ASP A 259 26.31 6.86 -6.85
C ASP A 259 26.67 8.34 -6.70
N THR A 260 27.50 8.65 -5.71
CA THR A 260 27.98 10.02 -5.43
C THR A 260 28.97 10.53 -6.47
N LEU A 261 29.63 9.64 -7.20
CA LEU A 261 30.60 9.96 -8.24
C LEU A 261 30.26 9.19 -9.51
N LEU A 262 30.10 9.89 -10.63
CA LEU A 262 29.92 9.27 -11.93
C LEU A 262 31.27 9.14 -12.64
N HIS A 263 31.72 7.92 -12.97
CA HIS A 263 32.97 7.69 -13.67
C HIS A 263 32.88 8.02 -15.17
N GLU A 264 34.01 8.41 -15.79
CA GLU A 264 34.08 8.79 -17.21
C GLU A 264 33.60 7.69 -18.15
N GLU A 265 33.84 6.42 -17.81
CA GLU A 265 33.39 5.26 -18.59
C GLU A 265 31.86 5.22 -18.71
N THR A 266 31.15 5.53 -17.63
CA THR A 266 29.69 5.61 -17.59
C THR A 266 29.17 6.74 -18.48
N VAL A 267 29.86 7.89 -18.49
CA VAL A 267 29.51 9.02 -19.38
C VAL A 267 29.79 8.67 -20.85
N ALA A 268 30.93 8.02 -21.12
CA ALA A 268 31.33 7.59 -22.45
C ALA A 268 30.38 6.53 -23.04
N HIS A 269 29.73 5.72 -22.20
CA HIS A 269 28.69 4.78 -22.63
C HIS A 269 27.56 5.51 -23.39
N PHE A 270 27.08 6.64 -22.86
CA PHE A 270 25.99 7.41 -23.46
C PHE A 270 26.37 8.13 -24.76
N LYS A 271 27.67 8.25 -25.08
CA LYS A 271 28.10 8.74 -26.40
C LYS A 271 27.61 7.82 -27.53
N ARG A 272 27.61 6.50 -27.27
CA ARG A 272 27.21 5.43 -28.21
C ARG A 272 25.74 5.03 -28.02
N ASN A 273 25.25 5.02 -26.78
CA ASN A 273 23.90 4.59 -26.43
C ASN A 273 23.05 5.77 -25.93
N ARG A 274 22.38 6.46 -26.85
CA ARG A 274 21.64 7.71 -26.56
C ARG A 274 20.14 7.54 -26.35
N ASP A 275 19.63 6.33 -26.54
CA ASP A 275 18.20 6.08 -26.46
C ASP A 275 17.60 6.06 -25.04
N PRO A 276 18.24 5.50 -24.01
CA PRO A 276 17.58 5.33 -22.72
C PRO A 276 17.41 6.67 -21.97
N PHE A 277 16.36 6.74 -21.16
CA PHE A 277 16.31 7.75 -20.09
C PHE A 277 17.32 7.42 -19.00
N PHE A 278 17.95 8.45 -18.43
CA PHE A 278 18.96 8.29 -17.40
C PHE A 278 18.71 9.23 -16.23
N ILE A 279 18.57 8.66 -15.04
CA ILE A 279 18.56 9.39 -13.77
C ILE A 279 19.93 9.29 -13.12
N CYS A 280 20.47 10.43 -12.68
CA CYS A 280 21.63 10.45 -11.80
C CYS A 280 21.53 11.56 -10.75
N LEU A 281 22.33 11.46 -9.69
CA LEU A 281 22.46 12.56 -8.74
C LEU A 281 23.15 13.75 -9.41
N GLU A 282 22.59 14.94 -9.27
CA GLU A 282 23.19 16.19 -9.79
C GLU A 282 24.62 16.38 -9.25
N ARG A 283 24.82 16.08 -7.96
CA ARG A 283 26.14 16.16 -7.30
C ARG A 283 27.21 15.21 -7.87
N ALA A 284 26.80 14.16 -8.56
CA ALA A 284 27.74 13.22 -9.18
C ALA A 284 28.38 13.78 -10.46
N LEU A 285 27.86 14.91 -10.95
CA LEU A 285 28.27 15.56 -12.19
C LEU A 285 29.12 16.80 -11.88
N ASN A 286 30.27 16.91 -12.53
CA ASN A 286 30.98 18.18 -12.68
C ASN A 286 30.47 18.91 -13.95
N THR A 287 30.96 20.13 -14.19
CA THR A 287 30.55 20.96 -15.35
C THR A 287 30.68 20.22 -16.68
N ASP A 288 31.80 19.52 -16.88
CA ASP A 288 32.10 18.82 -18.13
C ASP A 288 31.16 17.62 -18.34
N LYS A 289 30.96 16.79 -17.31
CA LYS A 289 30.05 15.63 -17.35
C LYS A 289 28.62 16.05 -17.57
N LYS A 290 28.18 17.12 -16.90
CA LYS A 290 26.83 17.68 -17.06
C LYS A 290 26.60 18.14 -18.49
N TRP A 291 27.57 18.86 -19.07
CA TRP A 291 27.49 19.29 -20.46
C TRP A 291 27.47 18.10 -21.42
N ALA A 292 28.37 17.12 -21.23
CA ALA A 292 28.46 15.93 -22.08
C ALA A 292 27.17 15.11 -22.06
N LEU A 293 26.65 14.77 -20.88
CA LEU A 293 25.40 14.00 -20.75
C LEU A 293 24.20 14.76 -21.32
N LYS A 294 24.11 16.07 -21.07
CA LYS A 294 23.04 16.90 -21.65
C LYS A 294 23.13 16.95 -23.17
N HIS A 295 24.34 17.01 -23.73
CA HIS A 295 24.55 16.94 -25.18
C HIS A 295 24.16 15.57 -25.77
N TYR A 296 24.44 14.47 -25.07
CA TYR A 296 24.14 13.12 -25.56
C TYR A 296 22.67 12.71 -25.41
N LEU A 297 22.04 13.06 -24.28
CA LEU A 297 20.72 12.58 -23.89
C LEU A 297 19.62 13.64 -23.98
N GLY A 298 19.97 14.93 -24.03
CA GLY A 298 19.00 16.02 -24.07
C GLY A 298 18.01 15.95 -22.91
N GLU A 299 16.72 15.92 -23.22
CA GLU A 299 15.63 15.84 -22.23
C GLU A 299 15.53 14.49 -21.51
N LYS A 300 16.21 13.45 -22.04
CA LYS A 300 16.23 12.10 -21.46
C LYS A 300 17.12 11.99 -20.22
N LEU A 301 17.98 12.99 -19.98
CA LEU A 301 18.72 13.13 -18.73
C LEU A 301 17.82 13.77 -17.66
N LYS A 302 17.72 13.12 -16.50
CA LYS A 302 17.03 13.63 -15.32
C LYS A 302 18.01 13.63 -14.15
N SER A 303 18.52 14.80 -13.80
CA SER A 303 19.35 14.92 -12.60
C SER A 303 18.51 15.35 -11.39
N ILE A 304 18.81 14.74 -10.23
CA ILE A 304 18.08 14.91 -8.97
C ILE A 304 18.99 15.25 -7.80
#